data_AF-A0A8S2TIA5-F1
#
_entry.id   AF-A0A8S2TIA5-F1
#
_cell.length_a   1.000
_cell.length_b   1.000
_cell.length_c   1.000
_cell.angle_alpha   90.00
_cell.angle_beta   90.00
_cell.angle_gamma   90.00
#
_symmetry.space_group_name_H-M   'P 1'
#
loop_
_entity.id
_entity.type
_entity.pdbx_description
1 polymer ?
#
loop_
_entity_poly.entity_id
_entity_poly.type
_entity_poly.pdbx_seq_one_letter_code
_entity_poly.pdbx_strand_id
1 'polypeptide(L)'
;MNYVDEIKDILQLPSTIVKLLLHYFKWNKQRLLERFYEMDHDEFYRQSKVVNPFTEKRCASESTGICLICCSDGQTEMFSLKCKHTFCNDCWKGYLIN
;
A
#
# COMPACT_ATOMS: atom_id res chain seq x y z
N MET A 1 -21.18 -10.74 3.66
CA MET A 1 -19.95 -10.15 4.23
C MET A 1 -18.76 -10.87 3.63
N ASN A 2 -17.80 -10.13 3.07
CA ASN A 2 -16.62 -10.67 2.42
C ASN A 2 -15.57 -11.03 3.49
N TYR A 3 -14.91 -12.17 3.39
CA TYR A 3 -13.96 -12.69 4.40
C TYR A 3 -12.85 -11.69 4.78
N VAL A 4 -12.40 -10.88 3.81
CA VAL A 4 -11.40 -9.82 4.03
C VAL A 4 -11.94 -8.69 4.91
N ASP A 5 -13.22 -8.33 4.77
CA ASP A 5 -13.84 -7.22 5.51
C ASP A 5 -13.96 -7.56 7.00
N GLU A 6 -14.27 -8.81 7.33
CA GLU A 6 -14.30 -9.28 8.73
C GLU A 6 -12.93 -9.07 9.42
N ILE A 7 -11.84 -9.47 8.76
CA ILE A 7 -10.48 -9.37 9.32
C ILE A 7 -10.01 -7.92 9.35
N LYS A 8 -10.42 -7.13 8.36
CA LYS A 8 -10.20 -5.68 8.31
C LYS A 8 -10.85 -4.98 9.51
N ASP A 9 -12.07 -5.36 9.87
CA ASP A 9 -12.79 -4.78 11.01
C ASP A 9 -12.18 -5.23 12.35
N ILE A 10 -11.65 -6.45 12.46
CA ILE A 10 -10.94 -6.91 13.66
C ILE A 10 -9.61 -6.17 13.84
N LEU A 11 -8.81 -6.08 12.78
CA LEU A 11 -7.47 -5.50 12.83
C LEU A 11 -7.45 -3.97 12.74
N GLN A 12 -8.56 -3.35 12.30
CA GLN A 12 -8.67 -1.91 12.04
C GLN A 12 -7.61 -1.40 11.05
N LEU A 13 -7.31 -2.20 10.01
CA LEU A 13 -6.30 -1.91 8.99
C LEU A 13 -6.92 -1.68 7.61
N PRO A 14 -6.25 -0.96 6.68
CA PRO A 14 -6.72 -0.84 5.30
C PRO A 14 -6.82 -2.21 4.60
N SER A 15 -7.82 -2.40 3.76
CA SER A 15 -8.05 -3.69 3.06
C SER A 15 -6.85 -4.16 2.25
N THR A 16 -6.05 -3.24 1.69
CA THR A 16 -4.81 -3.60 0.98
C THR A 16 -3.80 -4.27 1.91
N ILE A 17 -3.59 -3.74 3.11
CA ILE A 17 -2.68 -4.31 4.11
C ILE A 17 -3.18 -5.67 4.58
N VAL A 18 -4.48 -5.78 4.88
CA VAL A 18 -5.13 -7.03 5.30
C VAL A 18 -4.95 -8.13 4.25
N LYS A 19 -5.17 -7.84 2.97
CA LYS A 19 -4.97 -8.80 1.88
C LYS A 19 -3.52 -9.28 1.78
N LEU A 20 -2.55 -8.38 1.91
CA LEU A 20 -1.12 -8.74 1.88
C LEU A 20 -0.72 -9.62 3.07
N LEU A 21 -1.20 -9.27 4.27
CA LEU A 21 -0.98 -10.07 5.47
C LEU A 21 -1.62 -11.46 5.32
N LEU A 22 -2.88 -11.53 4.87
CA LEU A 22 -3.55 -12.81 4.62
C LEU A 22 -2.77 -13.66 3.62
N HIS A 23 -2.29 -13.06 2.53
CA HIS A 23 -1.45 -13.77 1.57
C HIS A 23 -0.17 -14.33 2.22
N TYR A 24 0.55 -13.53 3.01
CA TYR A 24 1.76 -13.98 3.74
C TYR A 24 1.47 -15.15 4.69
N PHE A 25 0.35 -15.10 5.41
CA PHE A 25 -0.10 -16.16 6.33
C PHE A 25 -0.85 -17.31 5.62
N LYS A 26 -0.82 -17.36 4.28
CA LYS A 26 -1.50 -18.39 3.47
C LYS A 26 -2.98 -18.52 3.83
N TRP A 27 -3.63 -17.38 4.05
CA TRP A 27 -5.03 -17.26 4.45
C TRP A 27 -5.39 -17.91 5.79
N ASN A 28 -4.40 -18.18 6.65
CA ASN A 28 -4.65 -18.65 8.01
C ASN A 28 -4.94 -17.47 8.96
N LYS A 29 -6.24 -17.16 9.14
CA LYS A 29 -6.72 -16.10 10.04
C LYS A 29 -6.19 -16.24 11.46
N GLN A 30 -6.23 -17.44 12.04
CA GLN A 30 -5.86 -17.65 13.44
C GLN A 30 -4.37 -17.29 13.67
N ARG A 31 -3.48 -17.82 12.83
CA ARG A 31 -2.04 -17.52 12.89
C ARG A 31 -1.73 -16.04 12.66
N LEU A 32 -2.47 -15.38 11.78
CA LEU A 32 -2.33 -13.93 11.55
C LEU A 32 -2.67 -13.15 12.82
N LEU A 33 -3.83 -13.44 13.43
CA LEU A 33 -4.29 -12.74 14.63
C LEU A 33 -3.34 -12.98 15.81
N GLU A 34 -2.94 -14.23 16.05
CA GLU A 34 -1.96 -14.58 17.10
C GLU A 34 -0.67 -13.77 16.94
N ARG A 35 -0.04 -13.82 15.77
CA ARG A 35 1.22 -13.08 15.54
C ARG A 35 1.05 -11.57 15.56
N PHE A 36 -0.10 -11.05 15.15
CA PHE A 36 -0.36 -9.62 15.18
C PHE A 36 -0.47 -9.06 16.61
N TYR A 37 -1.03 -9.83 17.55
CA TYR A 37 -1.20 -9.39 18.94
C TYR A 37 -0.02 -9.77 19.86
N GLU A 38 0.75 -10.81 19.54
CA GLU A 38 1.87 -11.27 20.36
C GLU A 38 3.20 -10.55 20.06
N MET A 39 3.42 -10.13 18.81
CA MET A 39 4.69 -9.57 18.36
C MET A 39 4.71 -8.05 18.42
N ASP A 40 5.91 -7.48 18.55
CA ASP A 40 6.13 -6.05 18.30
C ASP A 40 5.74 -5.69 16.85
N HIS A 41 5.11 -4.53 16.67
CA HIS A 41 4.60 -4.11 15.37
C HIS A 41 5.70 -3.94 14.32
N ASP A 42 6.83 -3.32 14.67
CA ASP A 42 7.90 -3.10 13.69
C ASP A 42 8.55 -4.42 13.28
N GLU A 43 8.71 -5.36 14.22
CA GLU A 43 9.17 -6.70 13.88
C GLU A 43 8.17 -7.45 12.98
N PHE A 44 6.88 -7.41 13.32
CA PHE A 44 5.82 -8.07 12.57
C PHE A 44 5.75 -7.59 11.10
N TYR A 45 5.74 -6.27 10.89
CA TYR A 45 5.68 -5.68 9.55
C TYR A 45 6.98 -5.91 8.77
N ARG A 46 8.14 -5.87 9.43
CA ARG A 46 9.43 -6.20 8.80
C ARG A 46 9.49 -7.66 8.34
N GLN A 47 9.04 -8.61 9.17
CA GLN A 47 9.04 -10.04 8.81
C GLN A 47 8.05 -10.36 7.69
N SER A 48 6.85 -9.80 7.74
CA SER A 48 5.83 -9.99 6.70
C SER A 48 6.13 -9.25 5.40
N LYS A 49 7.12 -8.34 5.40
CA LYS A 49 7.47 -7.44 4.29
C LYS A 49 6.29 -6.57 3.84
N VAL A 50 5.34 -6.34 4.74
CA VAL A 50 4.21 -5.44 4.54
C VAL A 50 4.55 -4.11 5.18
N VAL A 51 4.29 -3.01 4.47
CA VAL A 51 4.53 -1.67 5.00
C VAL A 51 3.68 -1.45 6.25
N ASN A 52 4.31 -1.00 7.34
CA ASN A 52 3.61 -0.62 8.56
C ASN A 52 2.78 0.65 8.29
N PRO A 53 1.44 0.58 8.31
CA PRO A 53 0.59 1.72 7.98
C PRO A 53 0.62 2.84 9.05
N PHE A 54 1.20 2.58 10.23
CA PHE A 54 1.30 3.53 11.32
C PHE A 54 2.58 4.37 11.28
N THR A 55 3.58 3.97 10.49
CA THR A 55 4.88 4.67 10.39
C THR A 55 5.11 5.35 9.05
N GLU A 56 4.12 5.36 8.16
CA GLU A 56 4.21 6.01 6.84
C GLU A 56 4.49 7.52 6.99
N LYS A 57 5.75 7.91 6.76
CA LYS A 57 6.10 9.33 6.59
C LYS A 57 5.52 9.82 5.27
N ARG A 58 4.71 10.88 5.35
CA ARG A 58 4.21 11.58 4.17
C ARG A 58 5.42 12.25 3.49
N CYS A 59 5.86 11.73 2.35
CA CYS A 59 6.78 12.49 1.50
C CYS A 59 6.05 13.77 1.06
N ALA A 60 6.69 14.93 1.22
CA ALA A 60 6.26 16.14 0.55
C ALA A 60 6.68 16.01 -0.92
N SER A 61 5.74 16.10 -1.85
CA SER A 61 6.06 16.20 -3.27
C SER A 61 5.84 17.63 -3.71
N GLU A 62 6.87 18.27 -4.24
CA GLU A 62 6.72 19.47 -5.06
C GLU A 62 6.34 19.00 -6.47
N SER A 63 5.07 19.08 -6.82
CA SER A 63 4.61 18.72 -8.16
C SER A 63 4.91 19.89 -9.11
N THR A 64 5.86 19.70 -10.02
CA THR A 64 6.24 20.70 -11.04
C THR A 64 5.32 20.70 -12.26
N GLY A 65 4.28 19.86 -12.28
CA GLY A 65 3.40 19.68 -13.45
C GLY A 65 4.03 18.91 -14.62
N ILE A 66 5.23 18.34 -14.41
CA ILE A 66 5.98 17.57 -15.41
C ILE A 66 6.07 16.12 -14.96
N CYS A 67 5.81 15.17 -15.87
CA CYS A 67 6.00 13.76 -15.55
C CYS A 67 7.49 13.39 -15.53
N LEU A 68 7.98 12.87 -14.39
CA LEU A 68 9.40 12.49 -14.23
C LEU A 68 9.81 11.18 -14.94
N ILE A 69 8.88 10.49 -15.61
CA ILE A 69 9.16 9.26 -16.37
C ILE A 69 9.36 9.59 -17.85
N CYS A 70 8.41 10.29 -18.47
CA CYS A 70 8.46 10.64 -19.90
C CYS A 70 8.93 12.07 -20.19
N CYS A 71 9.16 12.88 -19.15
CA CYS A 71 9.59 14.28 -19.25
C CYS A 71 8.64 15.22 -20.03
N SER A 72 7.39 14.81 -20.29
CA SER A 72 6.42 15.65 -20.99
C SER A 72 5.76 16.67 -20.04
N ASP A 73 5.67 17.91 -20.49
CA ASP A 73 4.91 19.02 -19.91
C ASP A 73 3.52 19.14 -20.57
N GLY A 74 2.52 19.65 -19.84
CA GLY A 74 1.18 19.89 -20.38
C GLY A 74 0.15 18.75 -20.19
N GLN A 75 0.44 17.77 -19.34
CA GLN A 75 -0.52 16.72 -18.99
C GLN A 75 -1.57 17.26 -18.02
N THR A 76 -2.85 17.19 -18.39
CA THR A 76 -3.97 17.66 -17.56
C THR A 76 -4.28 16.75 -16.40
N GLU A 77 -3.93 15.46 -16.50
CA GLU A 77 -4.19 14.46 -15.48
C GLU A 77 -2.89 13.78 -15.04
N MET A 78 -2.52 14.04 -13.79
CA MET A 78 -1.44 13.34 -13.11
C MET A 78 -1.96 12.65 -11.85
N PHE A 79 -1.47 11.44 -11.60
CA PHE A 79 -1.92 10.61 -10.48
C PHE A 79 -0.75 10.29 -9.55
N SER A 80 -1.04 10.17 -8.27
CA SER A 80 -0.08 9.77 -7.25
C SER A 80 -0.65 8.71 -6.31
N LEU A 81 0.25 7.89 -5.75
CA LEU A 81 -0.07 7.00 -4.63
C LEU A 81 0.11 7.74 -3.31
N LYS A 82 -0.03 7.04 -2.17
CA LYS A 82 0.16 7.60 -0.83
C LYS A 82 1.54 8.26 -0.62
N CYS A 83 2.57 7.83 -1.35
CA CYS A 83 3.91 8.41 -1.33
C CYS A 83 4.01 9.75 -2.08
N LYS A 84 2.93 10.22 -2.72
CA LYS A 84 2.80 11.47 -3.48
C LYS A 84 3.71 11.63 -4.71
N HIS A 85 4.45 10.60 -5.11
CA HIS A 85 5.11 10.60 -6.41
C HIS A 85 4.04 10.64 -7.51
N THR A 86 4.15 11.65 -8.38
CA THR A 86 3.10 12.04 -9.32
C THR A 86 3.56 11.80 -10.76
N PHE A 87 2.78 11.05 -11.54
CA PHE A 87 3.10 10.67 -12.92
C PHE A 87 1.87 10.78 -13.83
N CYS A 88 2.07 10.88 -15.15
CA CYS A 88 0.97 10.94 -16.12
C CYS A 88 0.23 9.59 -16.25
N ASN A 89 -0.99 9.63 -16.77
CA ASN A 89 -1.83 8.46 -16.99
C ASN A 89 -1.15 7.39 -17.85
N ASP A 90 -0.47 7.79 -18.93
CA ASP A 90 0.15 6.86 -19.88
C ASP A 90 1.30 6.09 -19.24
N CYS A 91 2.13 6.74 -18.42
CA CYS A 91 3.19 6.05 -17.68
C CYS A 91 2.63 5.11 -16.61
N TRP A 92 1.55 5.47 -15.92
CA TRP A 92 0.87 4.56 -15.00
C TRP A 92 0.32 3.33 -15.71
N LYS A 93 -0.36 3.50 -16.86
CA LYS A 93 -0.86 2.39 -17.67
C LYS A 93 0.28 1.49 -18.15
N GLY A 94 1.35 2.09 -18.67
CA GLY A 94 2.53 1.35 -19.12
C GLY A 94 3.19 0.52 -18.02
N TYR A 95 3.10 0.96 -16.76
CA TYR A 95 3.65 0.24 -15.60
C TYR A 95 2.71 -0.82 -15.02
N LEU A 96 1.40 -0.59 -15.00
CA LEU A 96 0.44 -1.49 -14.33
C LEU A 96 -0.15 -2.56 -15.25
N ILE A 97 -0.19 -2.31 -16.56
CA ILE A 97 -0.77 -3.23 -17.54
C ILE A 97 0.28 -4.23 -18.07
N ASN A 98 1.55 -3.83 -18.10
CA ASN A 98 2.68 -4.72 -18.38
C ASN A 98 3.23 -5.35 -17.09
#